data_AF-A0A4Q5V7I3-F1
#
_entry.id   AF-A0A4Q5V7I3-F1
#
_cell.length_a   1.000
_cell.length_b   1.000
_cell.length_c   1.000
_cell.angle_alpha   90.00
_cell.angle_beta   90.00
_cell.angle_gamma   90.00
#
_symmetry.space_group_name_H-M   'P 1'
#
loop_
_entity.id
_entity.type
_entity.pdbx_description
1 polymer ?
#
loop_
_entity_poly.entity_id
_entity_poly.type
_entity_poly.pdbx_seq_one_letter_code
_entity_poly.pdbx_strand_id
1 'polypeptide(L)'
;MILAAGLGQRMRPLTDTLPKPMLGVGGKPLLQYHLEALAQAGVTDVVINLAYLGEKIRLFVGNGNQFGLSVHFSVEPEPLETAGALLNALHLLGDDPFILINGDVWTDYPLTKLCNHSASSHEDAHLILVPNPEFHPNGDFSPNDSGVLENNPSLEKFTFAGISLIHPRLIKYYPHRCVKFPLGEVLKYGINEKRITAEVYRGQWSDVGTPERLAVLDAKLN
;
A
#
# COMPACT_ATOMS: atom_id res chain seq x y z
N MET A 1 -2.49 -7.31 -2.00
CA MET A 1 -2.91 -7.07 -0.61
C MET A 1 -3.23 -5.60 -0.40
N ILE A 2 -4.34 -5.29 0.27
CA ILE A 2 -4.68 -3.93 0.71
C ILE A 2 -4.51 -3.86 2.24
N LEU A 3 -3.80 -2.84 2.71
CA LEU A 3 -3.58 -2.58 4.13
C LEU A 3 -4.74 -1.78 4.72
N ALA A 4 -5.53 -2.39 5.60
CA ALA A 4 -6.75 -1.82 6.15
C ALA A 4 -6.89 -1.98 7.68
N ALA A 5 -5.87 -2.50 8.37
CA ALA A 5 -5.89 -2.76 9.81
C ALA A 5 -5.60 -1.55 10.73
N GLY A 6 -5.27 -0.38 10.16
CA GLY A 6 -4.83 0.79 10.92
C GLY A 6 -5.93 1.46 11.74
N LEU A 7 -5.59 1.94 12.95
CA LEU A 7 -6.51 2.67 13.84
C LEU A 7 -6.97 4.03 13.29
N GLY A 8 -6.17 4.65 12.41
CA GLY A 8 -6.48 5.98 11.87
C GLY A 8 -6.61 7.06 12.93
N GLN A 9 -5.79 7.06 13.99
CA GLN A 9 -5.93 7.97 15.15
C GLN A 9 -5.94 9.46 14.76
N ARG A 10 -5.17 9.84 13.73
CA ARG A 10 -5.12 11.21 13.19
C ARG A 10 -6.39 11.65 12.45
N MET A 11 -7.32 10.72 12.20
CA MET A 11 -8.60 10.96 11.52
C MET A 11 -9.78 11.09 12.49
N ARG A 12 -9.55 11.04 13.79
CA ARG A 12 -10.63 11.21 14.77
C ARG A 12 -11.31 12.59 14.63
N PRO A 13 -12.63 12.68 14.85
CA PRO A 13 -13.52 11.63 15.34
C PRO A 13 -14.07 10.69 14.25
N LEU A 14 -13.75 10.91 12.96
CA LEU A 14 -14.30 10.12 11.85
C LEU A 14 -14.01 8.62 11.99
N THR A 15 -12.82 8.30 12.49
CA THR A 15 -12.38 6.91 12.66
C THR A 15 -12.84 6.23 13.93
N ASP A 16 -13.57 6.90 14.83
CA ASP A 16 -14.09 6.26 16.04
C ASP A 16 -15.19 5.24 15.72
N THR A 17 -15.86 5.39 14.57
CA THR A 17 -16.98 4.53 14.15
C THR A 17 -16.86 3.97 12.74
N LEU A 18 -15.83 4.37 11.97
CA LEU A 18 -15.63 3.94 10.59
C LEU A 18 -14.13 3.74 10.33
N PRO A 19 -13.66 2.55 9.87
CA PRO A 19 -12.24 2.37 9.59
C PRO A 19 -11.80 3.31 8.47
N LYS A 20 -10.55 3.77 8.55
CA LYS A 20 -10.01 4.80 7.64
C LYS A 20 -10.21 4.48 6.15
N PRO A 21 -9.98 3.25 5.64
CA PRO A 21 -10.24 2.91 4.24
C PRO A 21 -11.72 3.00 3.83
N MET A 22 -12.65 3.03 4.78
CA MET A 22 -14.07 3.18 4.51
C MET A 22 -14.54 4.64 4.49
N LEU A 23 -13.66 5.60 4.77
CA LEU A 23 -13.98 7.03 4.64
C LEU A 23 -14.26 7.36 3.17
N GLY A 24 -15.33 8.13 2.94
CA GLY A 24 -15.81 8.49 1.62
C GLY A 24 -15.08 9.70 1.03
N VAL A 25 -14.80 9.63 -0.27
CA VAL A 25 -14.23 10.72 -1.07
C VAL A 25 -14.75 10.64 -2.50
N GLY A 26 -15.19 11.76 -3.08
CA GLY A 26 -15.83 11.77 -4.41
C GLY A 26 -17.03 10.81 -4.49
N GLY A 27 -17.79 10.71 -3.40
CA GLY A 27 -18.97 9.83 -3.30
C GLY A 27 -18.69 8.33 -3.08
N LYS A 28 -17.42 7.89 -2.94
CA LYS A 28 -17.08 6.46 -2.73
C LYS A 28 -16.08 6.25 -1.59
N PRO A 29 -16.11 5.12 -0.86
CA PRO A 29 -15.04 4.76 0.07
C PRO A 29 -13.66 4.64 -0.60
N LEU A 30 -12.58 5.03 0.07
CA LEU A 30 -11.20 4.84 -0.43
C LEU A 30 -10.93 3.39 -0.86
N LEU A 31 -11.38 2.43 -0.05
CA LEU A 31 -11.24 1.00 -0.32
C LEU A 31 -11.92 0.58 -1.63
N GLN A 32 -13.05 1.22 -1.99
CA GLN A 32 -13.75 0.92 -3.23
C GLN A 32 -12.92 1.31 -4.46
N TYR A 33 -12.22 2.46 -4.44
CA TYR A 33 -11.32 2.86 -5.52
C TYR A 33 -10.23 1.80 -5.77
N HIS A 34 -9.65 1.24 -4.71
CA HIS A 34 -8.63 0.20 -4.86
C HIS A 34 -9.18 -1.09 -5.43
N LEU A 35 -10.35 -1.55 -4.96
CA LEU A 35 -10.98 -2.77 -5.47
C LEU A 35 -11.36 -2.63 -6.96
N GLU A 36 -11.96 -1.50 -7.34
CA GLU A 36 -12.29 -1.19 -8.74
C GLU A 36 -11.02 -1.14 -9.62
N ALA A 37 -9.96 -0.46 -9.16
CA ALA A 37 -8.71 -0.34 -9.90
C ALA A 37 -7.97 -1.69 -10.04
N LEU A 38 -7.98 -2.53 -9.02
CA LEU A 38 -7.40 -3.88 -9.07
C LEU A 38 -8.13 -4.77 -10.07
N ALA A 39 -9.47 -4.77 -10.02
CA ALA A 39 -10.29 -5.52 -10.97
C ALA A 39 -10.05 -5.03 -12.41
N GLN A 40 -10.00 -3.72 -12.64
CA GLN A 40 -9.72 -3.14 -13.95
C GLN A 40 -8.31 -3.49 -14.45
N ALA A 41 -7.34 -3.66 -13.54
CA ALA A 41 -5.99 -4.10 -13.88
C ALA A 41 -5.87 -5.60 -14.18
N GLY A 42 -6.96 -6.37 -14.02
CA GLY A 42 -6.99 -7.81 -14.26
C GLY A 42 -6.59 -8.66 -13.06
N VAL A 43 -6.50 -8.07 -11.85
CA VAL A 43 -6.29 -8.83 -10.62
C VAL A 43 -7.58 -9.58 -10.27
N THR A 44 -7.46 -10.86 -9.91
CA THR A 44 -8.59 -11.71 -9.52
C THR A 44 -8.69 -11.91 -8.01
N ASP A 45 -7.56 -11.99 -7.32
CA ASP A 45 -7.48 -12.36 -5.91
C ASP A 45 -6.92 -11.22 -5.06
N VAL A 46 -7.63 -10.87 -4.00
CA VAL A 46 -7.26 -9.75 -3.12
C VAL A 46 -7.27 -10.19 -1.66
N VAL A 47 -6.14 -10.00 -0.99
CA VAL A 47 -6.04 -10.12 0.46
C VAL A 47 -6.21 -8.76 1.12
N ILE A 48 -7.04 -8.66 2.16
CA ILE A 48 -7.20 -7.46 2.99
C ILE A 48 -6.90 -7.82 4.44
N ASN A 49 -5.97 -7.11 5.09
CA ASN A 49 -5.79 -7.31 6.53
C ASN A 49 -6.84 -6.54 7.35
N LEU A 50 -7.30 -7.17 8.42
CA LEU A 50 -8.33 -6.63 9.30
C LEU A 50 -7.84 -6.62 10.74
N ALA A 51 -8.05 -5.49 11.42
CA ALA A 51 -7.95 -5.40 12.88
C ALA A 51 -9.09 -4.53 13.40
N TYR A 52 -8.80 -3.28 13.75
CA TYR A 52 -9.78 -2.33 14.26
C TYR A 52 -10.94 -2.09 13.29
N LEU A 53 -12.17 -2.28 13.76
CA LEU A 53 -13.41 -2.15 12.98
C LEU A 53 -13.46 -3.02 11.70
N GLY A 54 -12.68 -4.12 11.65
CA GLY A 54 -12.58 -4.98 10.47
C GLY A 54 -13.91 -5.55 9.97
N GLU A 55 -14.88 -5.75 10.85
CA GLU A 55 -16.22 -6.23 10.47
C GLU A 55 -16.96 -5.26 9.54
N LYS A 56 -16.73 -3.95 9.63
CA LYS A 56 -17.32 -2.98 8.70
C LYS A 56 -16.77 -3.15 7.28
N ILE A 57 -15.47 -3.44 7.17
CA ILE A 57 -14.83 -3.76 5.89
C ILE A 57 -15.37 -5.09 5.36
N ARG A 58 -15.47 -6.11 6.21
CA ARG A 58 -16.02 -7.42 5.83
C ARG A 58 -17.45 -7.31 5.30
N LEU A 59 -18.30 -6.56 5.99
CA LEU A 59 -19.69 -6.33 5.58
C LEU A 59 -19.79 -5.57 4.26
N PHE A 60 -18.94 -4.55 4.06
CA PHE A 60 -18.92 -3.79 2.81
C PHE A 60 -18.41 -4.60 1.62
N VAL A 61 -17.29 -5.31 1.78
CA VAL A 61 -16.61 -6.00 0.68
C VAL A 61 -17.24 -7.36 0.36
N GLY A 62 -17.75 -8.07 1.39
CA GLY A 62 -18.22 -9.43 1.25
C GLY A 62 -17.10 -10.36 0.79
N ASN A 63 -17.39 -11.23 -0.17
CA ASN A 63 -16.40 -12.09 -0.83
C ASN A 63 -15.73 -11.43 -2.04
N GLY A 64 -16.02 -10.16 -2.33
CA GLY A 64 -15.46 -9.43 -3.47
C GLY A 64 -16.24 -9.53 -4.79
N ASN A 65 -17.24 -10.42 -4.89
CA ASN A 65 -17.93 -10.70 -6.16
C ASN A 65 -18.55 -9.45 -6.81
N GLN A 66 -19.05 -8.49 -6.01
CA GLN A 66 -19.61 -7.24 -6.52
C GLN A 66 -18.59 -6.38 -7.28
N PHE A 67 -17.30 -6.61 -7.05
CA PHE A 67 -16.18 -5.94 -7.72
C PHE A 67 -15.54 -6.83 -8.81
N GLY A 68 -16.04 -8.05 -9.03
CA GLY A 68 -15.39 -9.02 -9.92
C GLY A 68 -14.11 -9.63 -9.33
N LEU A 69 -13.99 -9.66 -8.00
CA LEU A 69 -12.82 -10.13 -7.27
C LEU A 69 -13.15 -11.32 -6.34
N SER A 70 -12.15 -12.11 -6.00
CA SER A 70 -12.13 -13.04 -4.87
C SER A 70 -11.38 -12.39 -3.71
N VAL A 71 -12.08 -12.08 -2.62
CA VAL A 71 -11.49 -11.39 -1.46
C VAL A 71 -11.28 -12.35 -0.30
N HIS A 72 -10.05 -12.37 0.21
CA HIS A 72 -9.62 -13.08 1.42
C HIS A 72 -9.27 -12.09 2.53
N PHE A 73 -9.54 -12.47 3.77
CA PHE A 73 -9.26 -11.60 4.92
C PHE A 73 -8.18 -12.20 5.82
N SER A 74 -7.11 -11.43 6.05
CA SER A 74 -6.09 -11.74 7.05
C SER A 74 -6.41 -11.01 8.35
N VAL A 75 -6.98 -11.70 9.33
CA VAL A 75 -7.33 -11.08 10.62
C VAL A 75 -6.09 -11.01 11.51
N GLU A 76 -5.85 -9.84 12.08
CA GLU A 76 -4.80 -9.58 13.05
C GLU A 76 -5.44 -9.41 14.45
N PRO A 77 -4.90 -10.06 15.50
CA PRO A 77 -5.40 -9.89 16.86
C PRO A 77 -5.16 -8.46 17.40
N GLU A 78 -4.07 -7.85 16.95
CA GLU A 78 -3.68 -6.47 17.21
C GLU A 78 -2.87 -5.96 16.00
N PRO A 79 -2.74 -4.64 15.76
CA PRO A 79 -1.95 -4.13 14.64
C PRO A 79 -0.49 -4.61 14.69
N LEU A 80 -0.10 -5.42 13.71
CA LEU A 80 1.21 -6.10 13.62
C LEU A 80 2.30 -5.27 12.94
N GLU A 81 2.08 -3.96 12.70
CA GLU A 81 2.86 -3.18 11.73
C GLU A 81 2.80 -3.78 10.31
N THR A 82 3.24 -3.00 9.31
CA THR A 82 3.03 -3.39 7.91
C THR A 82 3.74 -4.70 7.53
N ALA A 83 4.98 -4.93 7.97
CA ALA A 83 5.68 -6.16 7.58
C ALA A 83 5.25 -7.38 8.41
N GLY A 84 4.83 -7.18 9.66
CA GLY A 84 4.18 -8.23 10.45
C GLY A 84 2.85 -8.67 9.84
N ALA A 85 2.05 -7.72 9.35
CA ALA A 85 0.81 -7.99 8.61
C ALA A 85 1.07 -8.84 7.35
N LEU A 86 2.10 -8.48 6.57
CA LEU A 86 2.50 -9.25 5.39
C LEU A 86 2.96 -10.66 5.76
N LEU A 87 3.77 -10.79 6.83
CA LEU A 87 4.25 -12.07 7.33
C LEU A 87 3.07 -12.98 7.73
N ASN A 88 2.09 -12.43 8.43
CA ASN A 88 0.86 -13.15 8.82
C ASN A 88 0.06 -13.60 7.59
N ALA A 89 0.00 -12.78 6.55
CA ALA A 89 -0.76 -13.03 5.33
C ALA A 89 -0.06 -13.89 4.28
N LEU A 90 1.22 -14.25 4.45
CA LEU A 90 1.99 -14.98 3.41
C LEU A 90 1.29 -16.25 2.91
N HIS A 91 0.62 -16.98 3.79
CA HIS A 91 -0.12 -18.20 3.44
C HIS A 91 -1.32 -17.96 2.50
N LEU A 92 -1.82 -16.72 2.41
CA LEU A 92 -2.88 -16.30 1.49
C LEU A 92 -2.33 -15.64 0.21
N LEU A 93 -1.09 -15.13 0.25
CA LEU A 93 -0.49 -14.37 -0.85
C LEU A 93 0.20 -15.26 -1.88
N GLY A 94 0.52 -16.52 -1.53
CA GLY A 94 1.25 -17.43 -2.40
C GLY A 94 2.73 -17.09 -2.51
N ASP A 95 3.38 -17.60 -3.56
CA ASP A 95 4.81 -17.43 -3.80
C ASP A 95 5.14 -16.38 -4.88
N ASP A 96 4.16 -15.97 -5.69
CA ASP A 96 4.33 -14.98 -6.76
C ASP A 96 4.32 -13.54 -6.22
N PRO A 97 4.93 -12.56 -6.93
CA PRO A 97 4.83 -11.15 -6.57
C PRO A 97 3.39 -10.66 -6.53
N PHE A 98 3.09 -9.80 -5.55
CA PHE A 98 1.76 -9.23 -5.36
C PHE A 98 1.81 -7.72 -5.23
N ILE A 99 0.74 -7.04 -5.66
CA ILE A 99 0.57 -5.61 -5.46
C ILE A 99 0.21 -5.36 -3.99
N LEU A 100 0.92 -4.46 -3.32
CA LEU A 100 0.64 -3.96 -1.98
C LEU A 100 0.14 -2.51 -2.07
N ILE A 101 -0.99 -2.20 -1.43
CA ILE A 101 -1.58 -0.86 -1.41
C ILE A 101 -1.92 -0.47 0.02
N ASN A 102 -1.49 0.72 0.45
CA ASN A 102 -1.96 1.35 1.66
C ASN A 102 -3.41 1.80 1.48
N GLY A 103 -4.34 1.33 2.32
CA GLY A 103 -5.77 1.63 2.17
C GLY A 103 -6.17 3.07 2.51
N ASP A 104 -5.20 3.94 2.82
CA ASP A 104 -5.40 5.35 3.11
C ASP A 104 -4.86 6.31 2.05
N VAL A 105 -4.46 5.78 0.91
CA VAL A 105 -4.06 6.59 -0.24
C VAL A 105 -5.17 6.65 -1.28
N TRP A 106 -5.21 7.72 -2.05
CA TRP A 106 -6.00 7.82 -3.25
C TRP A 106 -5.08 8.18 -4.42
N THR A 107 -5.28 7.56 -5.58
CA THR A 107 -4.46 7.83 -6.77
C THR A 107 -5.17 7.38 -8.05
N ASP A 108 -4.79 7.99 -9.18
CA ASP A 108 -5.10 7.55 -10.54
C ASP A 108 -3.95 6.72 -11.17
N TYR A 109 -2.99 6.25 -10.36
CA TYR A 109 -1.90 5.40 -10.84
C TYR A 109 -2.45 4.15 -11.56
N PRO A 110 -2.05 3.90 -12.82
CA PRO A 110 -2.55 2.77 -13.59
C PRO A 110 -1.91 1.46 -13.12
N LEU A 111 -2.61 0.72 -12.26
CA LEU A 111 -2.13 -0.55 -11.67
C LEU A 111 -1.74 -1.61 -12.72
N THR A 112 -2.25 -1.51 -13.95
CA THR A 112 -1.81 -2.34 -15.09
C THR A 112 -0.31 -2.25 -15.35
N LYS A 113 0.34 -1.13 -15.01
CA LYS A 113 1.81 -1.00 -15.07
C LYS A 113 2.51 -1.99 -14.15
N LEU A 114 2.02 -2.17 -12.92
CA LEU A 114 2.57 -3.16 -11.99
C LEU A 114 2.27 -4.59 -12.44
N CYS A 115 1.06 -4.84 -12.98
CA CYS A 115 0.73 -6.15 -13.54
C CYS A 115 1.62 -6.54 -14.72
N ASN A 116 2.05 -5.56 -15.52
CA ASN A 116 2.93 -5.76 -16.68
C ASN A 116 4.42 -5.57 -16.34
N HIS A 117 4.75 -5.33 -15.07
CA HIS A 117 6.13 -5.09 -14.66
C HIS A 117 6.94 -6.39 -14.75
N SER A 118 7.97 -6.38 -15.59
CA SER A 118 8.88 -7.51 -15.74
C SER A 118 10.00 -7.42 -14.71
N ALA A 119 9.74 -7.91 -13.51
CA ALA A 119 10.74 -7.98 -12.44
C ALA A 119 11.96 -8.82 -12.87
N SER A 120 13.17 -8.32 -12.60
CA SER A 120 14.37 -9.16 -12.72
C SER A 120 14.35 -10.25 -11.65
N SER A 121 15.09 -11.34 -11.86
CA SER A 121 15.17 -12.42 -10.87
C SER A 121 15.74 -11.98 -9.51
N HIS A 122 16.45 -10.85 -9.48
CA HIS A 122 17.06 -10.25 -8.28
C HIS A 122 16.21 -9.13 -7.66
N GLU A 123 15.11 -8.74 -8.29
CA GLU A 123 14.20 -7.74 -7.77
C GLU A 123 13.23 -8.37 -6.77
N ASP A 124 13.11 -7.74 -5.60
CA ASP A 124 12.23 -8.16 -4.51
C ASP A 124 11.10 -7.19 -4.24
N ALA A 125 11.24 -5.95 -4.69
CA ALA A 125 10.14 -5.01 -4.74
C ALA A 125 10.36 -3.94 -5.81
N HIS A 126 9.24 -3.45 -6.35
CA HIS A 126 9.16 -2.24 -7.15
C HIS A 126 8.22 -1.25 -6.45
N LEU A 127 8.74 -0.09 -6.05
CA LEU A 127 8.00 0.93 -5.30
C LEU A 127 7.49 2.03 -6.24
N ILE A 128 6.28 2.51 -6.01
CA ILE A 128 5.80 3.73 -6.63
C ILE A 128 6.16 4.90 -5.72
N LEU A 129 6.89 5.87 -6.27
CA LEU A 129 7.25 7.11 -5.59
C LEU A 129 6.50 8.29 -6.20
N VAL A 130 6.38 9.37 -5.45
CA VAL A 130 5.77 10.63 -5.89
C VAL A 130 6.66 11.82 -5.50
N PRO A 131 6.55 12.96 -6.19
CA PRO A 131 7.15 14.22 -5.73
C PRO A 131 6.79 14.50 -4.27
N ASN A 132 7.74 15.08 -3.54
CA ASN A 132 7.55 15.33 -2.11
C ASN A 132 6.40 16.33 -1.89
N PRO A 133 5.35 15.94 -1.14
CA PRO A 133 4.30 16.87 -0.78
C PRO A 133 4.79 17.85 0.30
N GLU A 134 4.10 18.97 0.47
CA GLU A 134 4.48 20.02 1.45
C GLU A 134 4.60 19.50 2.88
N PHE A 135 3.75 18.52 3.26
CA PHE A 135 3.79 17.90 4.59
C PHE A 135 4.91 16.85 4.75
N HIS A 136 5.64 16.52 3.69
CA HIS A 136 6.74 15.54 3.70
C HIS A 136 7.90 15.96 2.77
N PRO A 137 8.54 17.12 3.03
CA PRO A 137 9.50 17.72 2.10
C PRO A 137 10.81 16.92 1.94
N ASN A 138 11.13 16.06 2.92
CA ASN A 138 12.39 15.31 2.94
C ASN A 138 12.37 14.03 2.10
N GLY A 139 11.18 13.55 1.70
CA GLY A 139 11.00 12.28 1.01
C GLY A 139 11.50 11.06 1.81
N ASP A 140 11.40 9.89 1.18
CA ASP A 140 11.74 8.59 1.78
C ASP A 140 12.93 7.94 1.09
N PHE A 141 12.93 7.92 -0.24
CA PHE A 141 13.80 7.07 -1.04
C PHE A 141 14.38 7.80 -2.26
N SER A 142 15.57 7.39 -2.69
CA SER A 142 16.29 8.00 -3.81
C SER A 142 16.57 6.94 -4.89
N PRO A 143 15.83 6.92 -6.01
CA PRO A 143 16.15 6.08 -7.16
C PRO A 143 17.32 6.68 -7.95
N ASN A 144 18.21 5.82 -8.45
CA ASN A 144 19.20 6.20 -9.46
C ASN A 144 18.57 6.27 -10.86
N ASP A 145 19.36 6.60 -11.89
CA ASP A 145 18.87 6.76 -13.27
C ASP A 145 18.25 5.47 -13.87
N SER A 146 18.59 4.31 -13.30
CA SER A 146 18.02 3.00 -13.69
C SER A 146 16.83 2.57 -12.82
N GLY A 147 16.39 3.43 -11.88
CA GLY A 147 15.29 3.15 -10.97
C GLY A 147 15.67 2.27 -9.77
N VAL A 148 16.94 1.89 -9.59
CA VAL A 148 17.37 1.13 -8.39
C VAL A 148 17.45 2.11 -7.21
N LEU A 149 16.86 1.73 -6.08
CA LEU A 149 16.95 2.55 -4.87
C LEU A 149 18.32 2.44 -4.22
N GLU A 150 18.87 3.58 -3.80
CA GLU A 150 20.17 3.67 -3.16
C GLU A 150 20.16 4.64 -1.97
N ASN A 151 20.96 4.32 -0.95
CA ASN A 151 21.23 5.23 0.17
C ASN A 151 22.33 6.24 -0.20
N ASN A 152 22.10 7.00 -1.27
CA ASN A 152 23.04 8.02 -1.74
C ASN A 152 22.48 9.44 -1.46
N PRO A 153 23.10 10.23 -0.56
CA PRO A 153 22.67 11.59 -0.24
C PRO A 153 22.72 12.58 -1.42
N SER A 154 23.43 12.27 -2.52
CA SER A 154 23.47 13.13 -3.71
C SER A 154 22.29 12.94 -4.64
N LEU A 155 21.50 11.87 -4.47
CA LEU A 155 20.31 11.61 -5.28
C LEU A 155 19.10 12.35 -4.73
N GLU A 156 18.22 12.79 -5.64
CA GLU A 156 16.94 13.39 -5.26
C GLU A 156 16.07 12.37 -4.52
N LYS A 157 15.43 12.80 -3.43
CA LYS A 157 14.51 11.99 -2.65
C LYS A 157 13.07 12.22 -3.06
N PHE A 158 12.31 11.14 -3.10
CA PHE A 158 10.88 11.12 -3.38
C PHE A 158 10.12 10.42 -2.25
N THR A 159 8.84 10.72 -2.13
CA THR A 159 7.96 10.15 -1.12
C THR A 159 7.40 8.81 -1.60
N PHE A 160 7.34 7.82 -0.72
CA PHE A 160 6.70 6.55 -1.03
C PHE A 160 5.19 6.71 -1.15
N ALA A 161 4.63 6.30 -2.29
CA ALA A 161 3.21 6.49 -2.59
C ALA A 161 2.28 5.53 -1.83
N GLY A 162 2.81 4.60 -1.05
CA GLY A 162 2.02 3.54 -0.42
C GLY A 162 1.55 2.47 -1.40
N ILE A 163 2.18 2.36 -2.58
CA ILE A 163 1.87 1.35 -3.60
C ILE A 163 3.17 0.69 -4.04
N SER A 164 3.18 -0.63 -4.10
CA SER A 164 4.32 -1.39 -4.58
C SER A 164 3.95 -2.75 -5.15
N LEU A 165 4.84 -3.33 -5.94
CA LEU A 165 4.88 -4.77 -6.21
C LEU A 165 5.91 -5.39 -5.25
N ILE A 166 5.53 -6.43 -4.52
CA ILE A 166 6.38 -7.09 -3.51
C ILE A 166 6.48 -8.58 -3.84
N HIS A 167 7.69 -9.12 -3.88
CA HIS A 167 7.88 -10.56 -3.88
C HIS A 167 7.79 -11.10 -2.44
N PRO A 168 7.01 -12.16 -2.17
CA PRO A 168 6.91 -12.79 -0.84
C PRO A 168 8.24 -13.10 -0.15
N ARG A 169 9.28 -13.42 -0.94
CA ARG A 169 10.62 -13.75 -0.43
C ARG A 169 11.29 -12.59 0.31
N LEU A 170 10.97 -11.35 -0.02
CA LEU A 170 11.46 -10.15 0.67
C LEU A 170 11.11 -10.19 2.17
N ILE A 171 9.87 -10.58 2.47
CA ILE A 171 9.37 -10.67 3.85
C ILE A 171 9.77 -12.00 4.49
N LYS A 172 9.60 -13.11 3.75
CA LYS A 172 9.86 -14.48 4.24
C LYS A 172 11.30 -14.67 4.70
N TYR A 173 12.27 -14.13 3.97
CA TYR A 173 13.70 -14.29 4.25
C TYR A 173 14.35 -13.09 4.92
N TYR A 174 13.58 -12.08 5.33
CA TYR A 174 14.12 -10.97 6.11
C TYR A 174 14.76 -11.47 7.41
N PRO A 175 16.06 -11.21 7.67
CA PRO A 175 16.80 -11.80 8.78
C PRO A 175 16.33 -11.34 10.16
N HIS A 176 15.75 -10.14 10.26
CA HIS A 176 15.27 -9.57 11.52
C HIS A 176 13.74 -9.67 11.67
N ARG A 177 13.09 -10.60 10.95
CA ARG A 177 11.64 -10.78 11.05
C ARG A 177 11.23 -11.15 12.48
N CYS A 178 10.12 -10.57 12.93
CA CYS A 178 9.48 -10.89 14.21
C CYS A 178 7.95 -10.80 14.04
N VAL A 179 7.19 -10.85 15.13
CA VAL A 179 5.71 -10.78 15.04
C VAL A 179 5.24 -9.39 14.59
N LYS A 180 5.92 -8.33 15.04
CA LYS A 180 5.52 -6.94 14.81
C LYS A 180 6.72 -6.09 14.39
N PHE A 181 6.76 -5.69 13.12
CA PHE A 181 7.88 -4.92 12.57
C PHE A 181 7.46 -4.08 11.34
N PRO A 182 8.08 -2.91 11.14
CA PRO A 182 7.71 -1.99 10.08
C PRO A 182 8.28 -2.43 8.73
N LEU A 183 7.53 -2.17 7.65
CA LEU A 183 7.98 -2.41 6.28
C LEU A 183 9.22 -1.57 5.92
N GLY A 184 9.37 -0.38 6.50
CA GLY A 184 10.51 0.50 6.23
C GLY A 184 11.86 -0.14 6.55
N GLU A 185 11.97 -0.98 7.58
CA GLU A 185 13.21 -1.70 7.89
C GLU A 185 13.53 -2.78 6.86
N VAL A 186 12.52 -3.49 6.39
CA VAL A 186 12.66 -4.52 5.35
C VAL A 186 13.08 -3.89 4.02
N LEU A 187 12.47 -2.75 3.66
CA LEU A 187 12.84 -2.01 2.46
C LEU A 187 14.28 -1.50 2.55
N LYS A 188 14.71 -0.92 3.67
CA LYS A 188 16.11 -0.48 3.87
C LYS A 188 17.10 -1.63 3.72
N TYR A 189 16.76 -2.81 4.25
CA TYR A 189 17.57 -4.01 4.05
C TYR A 189 17.65 -4.40 2.56
N GLY A 190 16.52 -4.43 1.85
CA GLY A 190 16.49 -4.69 0.41
C GLY A 190 17.28 -3.66 -0.41
N ILE A 191 17.21 -2.38 -0.05
CA ILE A 191 17.92 -1.27 -0.70
C ILE A 191 19.44 -1.46 -0.57
N ASN A 192 19.93 -1.82 0.61
CA ASN A 192 21.36 -2.10 0.83
C ASN A 192 21.87 -3.27 -0.03
N GLU A 193 21.00 -4.23 -0.31
CA GLU A 193 21.29 -5.38 -1.18
C GLU A 193 21.01 -5.10 -2.66
N LYS A 194 20.60 -3.88 -3.03
CA LYS A 194 20.23 -3.48 -4.41
C LYS A 194 19.10 -4.33 -5.02
N ARG A 195 18.18 -4.81 -4.18
CA ARG A 195 17.03 -5.64 -4.58
C ARG A 195 15.72 -4.88 -4.74
N ILE A 196 15.75 -3.56 -4.59
CA ILE A 196 14.55 -2.72 -4.58
C ILE A 196 14.68 -1.67 -5.69
N THR A 197 13.67 -1.64 -6.56
CA THR A 197 13.56 -0.65 -7.63
C THR A 197 12.35 0.25 -7.38
N ALA A 198 12.25 1.33 -8.14
CA ALA A 198 11.15 2.26 -8.08
C ALA A 198 10.95 3.02 -9.40
N GLU A 199 9.74 3.53 -9.58
CA GLU A 199 9.45 4.58 -10.57
C GLU A 199 8.84 5.80 -9.89
N VAL A 200 9.08 6.99 -10.46
CA VAL A 200 8.48 8.24 -9.98
C VAL A 200 7.21 8.52 -10.77
N TYR A 201 6.07 8.39 -10.11
CA TYR A 201 4.77 8.76 -10.64
C TYR A 201 4.46 10.25 -10.41
N ARG A 202 4.04 10.94 -11.46
CA ARG A 202 3.72 12.38 -11.44
C ARG A 202 2.25 12.68 -11.75
N GLY A 203 1.39 11.67 -11.71
CA GLY A 203 -0.06 11.86 -11.80
C GLY A 203 -0.65 12.27 -10.45
N GLN A 204 -1.94 12.00 -10.26
CA GLN A 204 -2.65 12.39 -9.05
C GLN A 204 -2.44 11.37 -7.93
N TRP A 205 -2.08 11.88 -6.77
CA TRP A 205 -1.89 11.08 -5.57
C TRP A 205 -2.21 11.90 -4.33
N SER A 206 -2.78 11.26 -3.32
CA SER A 206 -3.10 11.87 -2.03
C SER A 206 -2.95 10.86 -0.89
N ASP A 207 -2.18 11.23 0.14
CA ASP A 207 -2.22 10.58 1.45
C ASP A 207 -3.36 11.16 2.29
N VAL A 208 -4.41 10.37 2.51
CA VAL A 208 -5.61 10.80 3.23
C VAL A 208 -5.43 10.58 4.73
N GLY A 209 -4.40 11.21 5.31
CA GLY A 209 -4.04 10.97 6.72
C GLY A 209 -4.55 11.96 7.74
N THR A 210 -5.26 13.02 7.35
CA THR A 210 -5.98 13.93 8.26
C THR A 210 -7.36 14.32 7.68
N PRO A 211 -8.33 14.75 8.51
CA PRO A 211 -9.64 15.21 8.03
C PRO A 211 -9.56 16.35 7.02
N GLU A 212 -8.59 17.26 7.17
CA GLU A 212 -8.37 18.37 6.24
C GLU A 212 -7.94 17.86 4.86
N ARG A 213 -7.02 16.88 4.82
CA ARG A 213 -6.56 16.27 3.56
C ARG A 213 -7.67 15.46 2.88
N LEU A 214 -8.52 14.80 3.67
CA LEU A 214 -9.73 14.15 3.16
C LEU A 214 -10.68 15.18 2.51
N ALA A 215 -10.98 16.29 3.19
CA ALA A 215 -11.87 17.33 2.68
C ALA A 215 -11.31 17.99 1.41
N VAL A 216 -10.00 18.25 1.36
CA VAL A 216 -9.33 18.79 0.16
C VAL A 216 -9.43 17.81 -1.01
N LEU A 217 -9.27 16.52 -0.77
CA LEU A 217 -9.41 15.52 -1.82
C LEU A 217 -10.87 15.40 -2.28
N ASP A 218 -11.83 15.38 -1.36
CA ASP A 218 -13.25 15.28 -1.69
C ASP A 218 -13.71 16.46 -2.57
N ALA A 219 -13.30 17.67 -2.23
CA ALA A 219 -13.58 18.87 -3.02
C ALA A 219 -12.93 18.86 -4.42
N LYS A 220 -11.89 18.05 -4.65
CA LYS A 220 -11.26 17.90 -5.97
C LYS A 220 -11.94 16.85 -6.85
N LEU A 221 -12.62 15.88 -6.24
CA LEU A 221 -13.25 14.76 -6.95
C LEU A 221 -14.76 14.99 -7.21
N ASN A 222 -15.36 15.96 -6.54
CA ASN A 222 -16.72 16.46 -6.78
C ASN A 222 -16.73 17.55 -7.86
#